data_AF-A0A1G3H6D5-F1
#
_entry.id   AF-A0A1G3H6D5-F1
#
_cell.length_a   1.000
_cell.length_b   1.000
_cell.length_c   1.000
_cell.angle_alpha   90.00
_cell.angle_beta   90.00
_cell.angle_gamma   90.00
#
_symmetry.space_group_name_H-M   'P 1'
#
loop_
_entity.id
_entity.type
_entity.pdbx_description
1 polymer ?
#
loop_
_entity_poly.entity_id
_entity_poly.type
_entity_poly.pdbx_seq_one_letter_code
_entity_poly.pdbx_strand_id
1 'polypeptide(L)'
;MIWLSGYSCTALALSDAPLRILSSYIESNHNCPEQITEWNLKNGKRAVAGEIPRDLYFRVLGYMDWGACGRPYFKRIFIELQKVWMIYSKGLVSESDYSAKESELINLLFASMQAGEHGEAMVRRYEQNISAKLFRLEPERQYFNCTYFGDQPKCTD
;
A
#
# COMPACT_ATOMS: atom_id res chain seq x y z
N MET A 1 -22.79 35.94 21.99
CA MET A 1 -21.57 35.29 21.49
C MET A 1 -21.82 33.78 21.53
N ILE A 2 -22.27 33.20 20.41
CA ILE A 2 -22.58 31.77 20.34
C ILE A 2 -21.49 31.13 19.48
N TRP A 3 -20.56 30.47 20.15
CA TRP A 3 -19.62 29.53 19.54
C TRP A 3 -20.40 28.25 19.23
N LEU A 4 -20.53 27.92 17.94
CA LEU A 4 -20.92 26.58 17.52
C LEU A 4 -19.86 26.07 16.55
N SER A 5 -18.88 25.42 17.18
CA SER A 5 -18.17 24.24 16.74
C SER A 5 -18.33 23.87 15.27
N GLY A 6 -17.37 24.32 14.46
CA GLY A 6 -17.09 23.70 13.18
C GLY A 6 -16.65 22.26 13.42
N TYR A 7 -17.52 21.31 13.11
CA TYR A 7 -17.09 19.94 12.90
C TYR A 7 -16.37 19.92 11.55
N SER A 8 -15.06 20.15 11.59
CA SER A 8 -14.17 19.79 10.48
C SER A 8 -14.20 18.27 10.35
N CYS A 9 -15.14 17.78 9.57
CA CYS A 9 -15.15 16.41 9.08
C CYS A 9 -14.05 16.31 8.02
N THR A 10 -12.80 16.27 8.44
CA THR A 10 -11.68 15.84 7.59
C THR A 10 -11.36 14.39 7.90
N ALA A 11 -12.35 13.52 7.70
CA ALA A 11 -12.06 12.14 7.36
C ALA A 11 -11.63 12.19 5.90
N LEU A 12 -10.32 12.09 5.66
CA LEU A 12 -9.74 11.89 4.34
C LEU A 12 -10.47 10.73 3.69
N ALA A 13 -11.44 11.04 2.83
CA ALA A 13 -11.82 10.14 1.77
C ALA A 13 -10.52 9.94 0.98
N LEU A 14 -9.79 8.86 1.27
CA LEU A 14 -8.76 8.37 0.36
C LEU A 14 -9.43 8.40 -1.01
N SER A 15 -8.97 9.29 -1.90
CA SER A 15 -9.58 9.47 -3.22
C SER A 15 -9.81 8.09 -3.86
N ASP A 16 -10.95 7.86 -4.52
CA ASP A 16 -11.19 6.63 -5.28
C ASP A 16 -10.35 6.57 -6.56
N ALA A 17 -9.82 7.72 -7.00
CA ALA A 17 -9.04 7.86 -8.22
C ALA A 17 -7.87 6.87 -8.36
N PRO A 18 -7.09 6.57 -7.31
CA PRO A 18 -6.00 5.61 -7.40
C PRO A 18 -6.50 4.18 -7.67
N LEU A 19 -7.52 3.70 -6.96
CA LEU A 19 -8.12 2.39 -7.27
C LEU A 19 -8.65 2.31 -8.70
N ARG A 20 -9.26 3.38 -9.21
CA ARG A 20 -9.69 3.46 -10.62
C ARG A 20 -8.52 3.41 -11.60
N ILE A 21 -7.37 4.00 -11.27
CA ILE A 21 -6.14 3.91 -12.07
C ILE A 21 -5.64 2.46 -12.11
N LEU A 22 -5.60 1.77 -10.96
CA LEU A 22 -5.15 0.38 -10.92
C LEU A 22 -6.11 -0.56 -11.66
N SER A 23 -7.42 -0.37 -11.48
CA SER A 23 -8.44 -1.16 -12.19
C SER A 23 -8.32 -0.96 -13.70
N SER A 24 -8.22 0.29 -14.15
CA SER A 24 -8.00 0.62 -15.56
C SER A 24 -6.69 0.06 -16.09
N TYR A 25 -5.62 0.06 -15.29
CA TYR A 25 -4.34 -0.53 -15.67
C TYR A 25 -4.46 -2.04 -15.92
N ILE A 26 -5.12 -2.77 -15.01
CA ILE A 26 -5.34 -4.21 -15.15
C ILE A 26 -6.22 -4.49 -16.37
N GLU A 27 -7.32 -3.73 -16.55
CA GLU A 27 -8.27 -3.93 -17.65
C GLU A 27 -7.67 -3.61 -19.03
N SER A 28 -6.77 -2.64 -19.13
CA SER A 28 -6.16 -2.23 -20.40
C SER A 28 -4.92 -3.02 -20.79
N ASN A 29 -4.32 -3.79 -19.86
CA ASN A 29 -3.09 -4.53 -20.10
C ASN A 29 -3.39 -6.02 -20.38
N HIS A 30 -3.36 -6.39 -21.66
CA HIS A 30 -3.62 -7.76 -22.14
C HIS A 30 -2.61 -8.81 -21.65
N ASN A 31 -1.51 -8.39 -21.04
CA ASN A 31 -0.49 -9.29 -20.48
C ASN A 31 -0.75 -9.64 -19.00
N CYS A 32 -1.86 -9.18 -18.41
CA CYS A 32 -2.21 -9.54 -17.04
C CYS A 32 -2.65 -11.00 -16.95
N PRO A 33 -2.09 -11.78 -16.01
CA PRO A 33 -2.54 -13.13 -15.74
C PRO A 33 -4.04 -13.17 -15.48
N GLU A 34 -4.70 -14.24 -15.95
CA GLU A 34 -6.16 -14.43 -15.85
C GLU A 34 -6.67 -14.22 -14.42
N GLN A 35 -5.97 -14.77 -13.43
CA GLN A 35 -6.32 -14.62 -12.01
C GLN A 35 -6.44 -13.15 -11.55
N ILE A 36 -5.52 -12.28 -11.99
CA ILE A 36 -5.56 -10.85 -11.64
C ILE A 36 -6.72 -10.17 -12.36
N THR A 37 -6.89 -10.47 -13.64
CA THR A 37 -7.95 -9.91 -14.47
C THR A 37 -9.33 -10.28 -13.92
N GLU A 38 -9.56 -11.55 -13.61
CA GLU A 38 -10.81 -12.03 -13.01
C GLU A 38 -11.08 -11.43 -11.63
N TRP A 39 -10.05 -11.36 -10.77
CA TRP A 39 -10.18 -10.75 -9.46
C TRP A 39 -10.56 -9.27 -9.57
N ASN A 40 -9.90 -8.52 -10.46
CA ASN A 40 -10.18 -7.12 -10.73
C ASN A 40 -11.59 -6.92 -11.32
N LEU A 41 -12.01 -7.73 -12.29
CA LEU A 41 -13.36 -7.66 -12.86
C LEU A 41 -14.44 -7.88 -11.80
N LYS A 42 -14.23 -8.83 -10.90
CA LYS A 42 -15.17 -9.16 -9.82
C LYS A 42 -15.20 -8.10 -8.72
N ASN A 43 -14.05 -7.50 -8.38
CA ASN A 43 -13.90 -6.74 -7.14
C ASN A 43 -13.46 -5.28 -7.31
N GLY A 44 -12.89 -4.88 -8.44
CA GLY A 44 -12.35 -3.54 -8.66
C GLY A 44 -13.40 -2.45 -8.51
N LYS A 45 -14.56 -2.59 -9.18
CA LYS A 45 -15.69 -1.66 -9.03
C LYS A 45 -16.26 -1.65 -7.61
N ARG A 46 -16.31 -2.81 -6.96
CA ARG A 46 -16.80 -2.98 -5.59
C ARG A 46 -15.88 -2.30 -4.58
N ALA A 47 -14.56 -2.40 -4.78
CA ALA A 47 -13.56 -1.71 -3.96
C ALA A 47 -13.65 -0.18 -4.14
N VAL A 48 -13.85 0.30 -5.38
CA VAL A 48 -14.08 1.72 -5.67
C VAL A 48 -15.37 2.23 -5.04
N ALA A 49 -16.43 1.42 -5.01
CA ALA A 49 -17.70 1.78 -4.38
C ALA A 49 -17.69 1.64 -2.85
N GLY A 50 -16.59 1.14 -2.25
CA GLY A 50 -16.48 0.89 -0.82
C GLY A 50 -17.27 -0.34 -0.33
N GLU A 51 -17.79 -1.18 -1.24
CA GLU A 51 -18.51 -2.41 -0.91
C GLU A 51 -17.59 -3.51 -0.36
N ILE A 52 -16.29 -3.45 -0.70
CA ILE A 52 -15.26 -4.26 -0.07
C ILE A 52 -14.17 -3.35 0.51
N PRO A 53 -13.54 -3.75 1.62
CA PRO A 53 -12.41 -3.01 2.17
C PRO A 53 -11.25 -2.89 1.16
N ARG A 54 -10.66 -1.70 1.03
CA ARG A 54 -9.60 -1.43 0.05
C ARG A 54 -8.31 -2.16 0.38
N ASP A 55 -7.98 -2.21 1.66
CA ASP A 55 -6.92 -3.01 2.23
C ASP A 55 -7.07 -4.49 1.86
N LEU A 56 -8.28 -5.05 1.89
CA LEU A 56 -8.52 -6.42 1.43
C LEU A 56 -8.22 -6.57 -0.07
N TYR A 57 -8.64 -5.60 -0.88
CA TYR A 57 -8.36 -5.59 -2.32
C TYR A 57 -6.85 -5.61 -2.63
N PHE A 58 -6.08 -4.72 -2.00
CA PHE A 58 -4.63 -4.65 -2.18
C PHE A 58 -3.90 -5.86 -1.59
N ARG A 59 -4.36 -6.40 -0.45
CA ARG A 59 -3.78 -7.61 0.15
C ARG A 59 -3.88 -8.80 -0.79
N VAL A 60 -5.05 -9.03 -1.39
CA VAL A 60 -5.24 -10.14 -2.33
C VAL A 60 -4.35 -9.97 -3.56
N LEU A 61 -4.32 -8.76 -4.16
CA LEU A 61 -3.43 -8.46 -5.29
C LEU A 61 -1.94 -8.65 -4.95
N GLY A 62 -1.54 -8.40 -3.70
CA GLY A 62 -0.18 -8.61 -3.26
C GLY A 62 0.27 -10.07 -3.18
N TYR A 63 -0.68 -11.01 -3.08
CA TYR A 63 -0.39 -12.46 -3.07
C TYR A 63 -0.45 -13.10 -4.46
N MET A 64 -0.94 -12.37 -5.47
CA MET A 64 -1.05 -12.88 -6.84
C MET A 64 0.27 -12.71 -7.60
N ASP A 65 0.56 -13.63 -8.52
CA ASP A 65 1.65 -13.45 -9.47
C ASP A 65 1.19 -12.49 -10.57
N TRP A 66 1.97 -11.42 -10.77
CA TRP A 66 1.67 -10.39 -11.77
C TRP A 66 2.24 -10.71 -13.16
N GLY A 67 3.14 -11.69 -13.28
CA GLY A 67 3.75 -12.06 -14.56
C GLY A 67 4.24 -10.85 -15.36
N ALA A 68 3.94 -10.84 -16.67
CA ALA A 68 4.31 -9.75 -17.59
C ALA A 68 3.54 -8.44 -17.39
N CYS A 69 2.43 -8.45 -16.64
CA CYS A 69 1.71 -7.26 -16.20
C CYS A 69 2.29 -6.65 -14.93
N GLY A 70 3.22 -7.35 -14.26
CA GLY A 70 3.94 -6.79 -13.13
C GLY A 70 4.89 -5.70 -13.58
N ARG A 71 4.84 -4.54 -12.90
CA ARG A 71 5.95 -3.59 -12.96
C ARG A 71 7.04 -4.03 -11.98
N PRO A 72 8.33 -3.75 -12.24
CA PRO A 72 9.46 -4.21 -11.42
C PRO A 72 9.29 -3.91 -9.91
N TYR A 73 8.62 -2.80 -9.58
CA TYR A 73 8.41 -2.35 -8.21
C TYR A 73 7.12 -2.85 -7.53
N PHE A 74 6.17 -3.46 -8.26
CA PHE A 74 4.89 -3.90 -7.67
C PHE A 74 5.10 -4.85 -6.50
N LYS A 75 5.93 -5.88 -6.72
CA LYS A 75 6.24 -6.89 -5.70
C LYS A 75 6.75 -6.26 -4.41
N ARG A 76 7.60 -5.24 -4.50
CA ARG A 76 8.20 -4.55 -3.36
C ARG A 76 7.18 -3.82 -2.51
N ILE A 77 6.30 -3.05 -3.15
CA ILE A 77 5.23 -2.32 -2.46
C ILE A 77 4.24 -3.29 -1.83
N PHE A 78 3.82 -4.33 -2.55
CA PHE A 78 2.84 -5.28 -2.04
C PHE A 78 3.36 -6.11 -0.87
N ILE A 79 4.64 -6.51 -0.88
CA ILE A 79 5.28 -7.15 0.28
C ILE A 79 5.25 -6.21 1.50
N GLU A 80 5.53 -4.92 1.29
CA GLU A 80 5.52 -3.95 2.38
C GLU A 80 4.10 -3.72 2.93
N LEU A 81 3.09 -3.66 2.07
CA LEU A 81 1.67 -3.61 2.49
C LEU A 81 1.27 -4.85 3.29
N GLN A 82 1.69 -6.04 2.86
CA GLN A 82 1.45 -7.29 3.60
C GLN A 82 2.11 -7.25 4.99
N LYS A 83 3.35 -6.77 5.07
CA LYS A 83 4.09 -6.63 6.33
C LYS A 83 3.37 -5.67 7.28
N VAL A 84 2.96 -4.50 6.80
CA VAL A 84 2.22 -3.49 7.58
C VAL A 84 0.92 -4.06 8.12
N TRP A 85 0.18 -4.82 7.30
CA TRP A 85 -1.01 -5.55 7.76
C TRP A 85 -0.68 -6.59 8.84
N MET A 86 0.38 -7.39 8.68
CA MET A 86 0.77 -8.37 9.68
C MET A 86 1.06 -7.73 11.04
N ILE A 87 1.78 -6.60 11.06
CA ILE A 87 2.07 -5.84 12.28
C ILE A 87 0.79 -5.35 12.96
N TYR A 88 -0.12 -4.76 12.18
CA TYR A 88 -1.42 -4.29 12.69
C TYR A 88 -2.27 -5.46 13.23
N SER A 89 -2.37 -6.56 12.49
CA SER A 89 -3.17 -7.73 12.87
C SER A 89 -2.70 -8.40 14.18
N LYS A 90 -1.44 -8.19 14.56
CA LYS A 90 -0.87 -8.63 15.85
C LYS A 90 -1.09 -7.64 17.00
N GLY A 91 -1.76 -6.50 16.76
CA GLY A 91 -2.03 -5.47 17.76
C GLY A 91 -0.81 -4.63 18.15
N LEU A 92 0.23 -4.58 17.32
CA LEU A 92 1.50 -3.92 17.63
C LEU A 92 1.50 -2.41 17.36
N VAL A 93 0.48 -1.92 16.65
CA VAL A 93 0.26 -0.53 16.26
C VAL A 93 -1.23 -0.19 16.32
N SER A 94 -1.55 1.10 16.40
CA SER A 94 -2.93 1.57 16.34
C SER A 94 -3.50 1.48 14.92
N GLU A 95 -4.83 1.51 14.80
CA GLU A 95 -5.52 1.61 13.50
C GLU A 95 -5.13 2.89 12.74
N SER A 96 -4.91 4.00 13.46
CA SER A 96 -4.47 5.26 12.86
C SER A 96 -3.06 5.15 12.26
N ASP A 97 -2.14 4.51 12.97
CA ASP A 97 -0.77 4.28 12.47
C ASP A 97 -0.79 3.39 11.23
N TYR A 98 -1.58 2.31 11.28
CA TYR A 98 -1.80 1.40 10.16
C TYR A 98 -2.35 2.14 8.93
N SER A 99 -3.43 2.88 9.10
CA SER A 99 -4.12 3.58 8.01
C SER A 99 -3.23 4.65 7.35
N ALA A 100 -2.43 5.37 8.16
CA ALA A 100 -1.47 6.34 7.65
C ALA A 100 -0.38 5.67 6.81
N LYS A 101 0.18 4.56 7.30
CA LYS A 101 1.24 3.82 6.60
C LYS A 101 0.74 3.13 5.33
N GLU A 102 -0.45 2.55 5.37
CA GLU A 102 -1.10 1.99 4.19
C GLU A 102 -1.33 3.06 3.13
N SER A 103 -1.83 4.24 3.53
CA SER A 103 -2.03 5.37 2.63
C SER A 103 -0.71 5.83 1.97
N GLU A 104 0.38 5.90 2.74
CA GLU A 104 1.73 6.23 2.23
C GLU A 104 2.16 5.24 1.12
N LEU A 105 2.02 3.94 1.35
CA LEU A 105 2.42 2.89 0.42
C LEU A 105 1.55 2.86 -0.85
N ILE A 106 0.25 3.05 -0.70
CA ILE A 106 -0.69 3.18 -1.81
C ILE A 106 -0.32 4.43 -2.64
N ASN A 107 -0.06 5.57 -2.01
CA ASN A 107 0.38 6.77 -2.73
C ASN A 107 1.70 6.56 -3.47
N LEU A 108 2.67 5.84 -2.87
CA LEU A 108 3.92 5.47 -3.53
C LEU A 108 3.67 4.60 -4.77
N LEU A 109 2.74 3.63 -4.71
CA LEU A 109 2.37 2.80 -5.86
C LEU A 109 1.90 3.66 -7.03
N PHE A 110 0.96 4.56 -6.77
CA PHE A 110 0.37 5.37 -7.82
C PHE A 110 1.30 6.43 -8.36
N ALA A 111 2.10 7.07 -7.49
CA ALA A 111 3.15 7.98 -7.93
C ALA A 111 4.17 7.25 -8.83
N SER A 112 4.55 6.02 -8.48
CA SER A 112 5.48 5.21 -9.27
C SER A 112 4.87 4.75 -10.60
N MET A 113 3.56 4.47 -10.64
CA MET A 113 2.83 4.18 -11.89
C MET A 113 2.79 5.38 -12.82
N GLN A 114 2.52 6.57 -12.28
CA GLN A 114 2.49 7.83 -13.04
C GLN A 114 3.89 8.23 -13.54
N ALA A 115 4.95 7.90 -12.79
CA ALA A 115 6.32 8.21 -13.14
C ALA A 115 6.90 7.34 -14.27
N GLY A 116 6.17 6.33 -14.76
CA GLY A 116 6.59 5.49 -15.88
C GLY A 116 7.94 4.79 -15.62
N GLU A 117 8.94 5.07 -16.47
CA GLU A 117 10.29 4.50 -16.37
C GLU A 117 11.01 4.84 -15.07
N HIS A 118 10.66 5.95 -14.42
CA HIS A 118 11.26 6.37 -13.15
C HIS A 118 10.62 5.72 -11.92
N GLY A 119 9.51 4.99 -12.06
CA GLY A 119 8.79 4.38 -10.95
C GLY A 119 9.66 3.43 -10.12
N GLU A 120 10.49 2.61 -10.76
CA GLU A 120 11.40 1.69 -10.05
C GLU A 120 12.40 2.44 -9.18
N ALA A 121 12.97 3.55 -9.67
CA ALA A 121 13.91 4.35 -8.90
C ALA A 121 13.24 4.99 -7.68
N MET A 122 11.96 5.37 -7.78
CA MET A 122 11.20 5.93 -6.65
C MET A 122 11.02 4.90 -5.53
N VAL A 123 10.56 3.70 -5.89
CA VAL A 123 10.35 2.62 -4.90
C VAL A 123 11.67 2.15 -4.31
N ARG A 124 12.73 2.04 -5.12
CA ARG A 124 14.06 1.70 -4.60
C ARG A 124 14.58 2.73 -3.60
N ARG A 125 14.39 4.03 -3.83
CA ARG A 125 14.77 5.07 -2.85
C ARG A 125 13.99 4.94 -1.56
N TYR A 126 12.70 4.62 -1.65
CA TYR A 126 11.86 4.36 -0.49
C TYR A 126 12.40 3.20 0.36
N GLU A 127 12.68 2.05 -0.26
CA GLU A 127 13.27 0.89 0.42
C GLU A 127 14.62 1.21 1.05
N GLN A 128 15.51 1.88 0.31
CA GLN A 128 16.83 2.28 0.81
C GLN A 128 16.71 3.17 2.05
N ASN A 129 15.76 4.11 2.07
CA ASN A 129 15.52 4.97 3.23
C ASN A 129 15.04 4.17 4.45
N ILE A 130 14.15 3.19 4.26
CA ILE A 130 13.68 2.31 5.34
C ILE A 130 14.83 1.44 5.84
N SER A 131 15.53 0.74 4.95
CA SER A 131 16.66 -0.12 5.30
C SER A 131 17.76 0.66 6.03
N ALA A 132 18.14 1.84 5.53
CA ALA A 132 19.17 2.67 6.17
C ALA A 132 18.78 3.12 7.58
N LYS A 133 17.49 3.34 7.85
CA LYS A 133 17.00 3.62 9.20
C LYS A 133 17.05 2.36 10.08
N LEU A 134 16.64 1.20 9.56
CA LEU A 134 16.65 -0.08 10.31
C LEU A 134 18.07 -0.50 10.70
N PHE A 135 19.06 -0.36 9.82
CA PHE A 135 20.47 -0.67 10.11
C PHE A 135 21.09 0.17 11.24
N ARG A 136 20.46 1.30 11.61
CA ARG A 136 20.93 2.15 12.71
C ARG A 136 20.35 1.76 14.06
N LEU A 137 19.43 0.80 14.11
CA LEU A 137 18.83 0.34 15.35
C LEU A 137 19.77 -0.65 16.04
N GLU A 138 19.92 -0.52 17.36
CA GLU A 138 20.65 -1.49 18.19
C GLU A 138 19.66 -2.33 19.03
N PRO A 139 19.82 -3.67 19.10
CA PRO A 139 20.78 -4.51 18.39
C PRO A 139 20.36 -4.78 16.94
N GLU A 140 21.33 -4.96 16.04
CA GLU A 140 21.21 -5.22 14.59
C GLU A 140 20.47 -6.56 14.29
N ARG A 141 19.18 -6.65 14.62
CA ARG A 141 18.36 -7.84 14.31
C ARG A 141 18.13 -7.94 12.81
N GLN A 142 17.79 -9.13 12.33
CA GLN A 142 17.42 -9.35 10.93
C GLN A 142 16.07 -8.66 10.64
N TYR A 143 16.09 -7.37 10.30
CA TYR A 143 14.90 -6.52 10.17
C TYR A 143 14.01 -6.79 8.94
N PHE A 144 14.05 -7.99 8.36
CA PHE A 144 13.20 -8.35 7.21
C PHE A 144 11.71 -8.30 7.56
N ASN A 145 11.37 -8.52 8.83
CA ASN A 145 10.02 -8.47 9.39
C ASN A 145 9.62 -7.12 9.99
N CYS A 146 10.47 -6.09 9.83
CA CYS A 146 10.26 -4.79 10.43
C CYS A 146 9.97 -3.70 9.39
N THR A 147 9.27 -2.66 9.84
CA THR A 147 9.10 -1.40 9.12
C THR A 147 8.84 -0.25 10.10
N TYR A 148 8.73 0.97 9.58
CA TYR A 148 8.45 2.18 10.34
C TYR A 148 7.01 2.63 10.22
N PHE A 149 6.43 2.98 11.37
CA PHE A 149 5.17 3.70 11.52
C PHE A 149 5.50 5.08 12.11
N GLY A 150 5.43 6.12 11.28
CA GLY A 150 6.08 7.40 11.59
C GLY A 150 7.59 7.19 11.76
N ASP A 151 8.12 7.51 12.94
CA ASP A 151 9.53 7.32 13.29
C ASP A 151 9.80 6.07 14.15
N GLN A 152 8.75 5.31 14.50
CA GLN A 152 8.87 4.15 15.37
C GLN A 152 8.97 2.86 14.56
N PRO A 153 10.04 2.06 14.72
CA PRO A 153 10.13 0.76 14.10
C PRO A 153 9.22 -0.24 14.82
N LYS A 154 8.59 -1.12 14.05
CA LYS A 154 7.76 -2.22 14.54
C LYS A 154 8.10 -3.49 13.76
N CYS A 155 8.17 -4.59 14.47
CA CYS A 155 8.64 -5.89 13.99
C CYS A 155 7.63 -6.97 14.36
N THR A 156 7.44 -7.98 13.51
CA THR A 156 6.54 -9.09 13.81
C THR A 156 7.21 -10.30 14.49
N ASP A 157 8.52 -10.20 14.77
CA ASP A 157 9.41 -11.20 15.36
C ASP A 157 10.07 -10.77 16.68
#